data_AF-A0A8D8J8G0-F1
#
_entry.id   AF-A0A8D8J8G0-F1
#
_cell.length_a   1.000
_cell.length_b   1.000
_cell.length_c   1.000
_cell.angle_alpha   90.00
_cell.angle_beta   90.00
_cell.angle_gamma   90.00
#
_symmetry.space_group_name_H-M   'P 1'
#
loop_
_entity.id
_entity.type
_entity.pdbx_description
1 polymer ?
#
loop_
_entity_poly.entity_id
_entity_poly.type
_entity_poly.pdbx_seq_one_letter_code
_entity_poly.pdbx_strand_id
1 'polypeptide(L)'
;MSEATPDDMWTPFKHLFNSIESFLVTPAAGQQQEQNVASLDALLRKHKQNFSTLLRNPPKNGKSREAIRQGITEGITLPEFGHTILSKDLVDESVILSDMYDLNELIVLELLCTAQQQMPNHPGLPRGLVAVLLYYDGRKSLVASLKELFQARAGVSWCTDAPQEITQLITAYTDGLVA
;
A
#
# COMPACT_ATOMS: atom_id res chain seq x y z
N MET A 1 -1.77 -5.67 19.96
CA MET A 1 -0.76 -6.25 19.06
C MET A 1 -0.89 -5.49 17.77
N SER A 2 0.00 -4.54 17.54
CA SER A 2 -0.04 -3.68 16.36
C SER A 2 0.38 -4.54 15.17
N GLU A 3 -0.55 -4.90 14.27
CA GLU A 3 -0.17 -5.41 12.95
C GLU A 3 0.66 -4.31 12.29
N ALA A 4 1.98 -4.50 12.30
CA ALA A 4 2.86 -3.77 11.41
C ALA A 4 2.41 -4.18 10.02
N THR A 5 1.63 -3.33 9.37
CA THR A 5 1.25 -3.55 7.97
C THR A 5 2.58 -3.59 7.21
N PRO A 6 2.86 -4.65 6.42
CA PRO A 6 4.08 -4.73 5.64
C PRO A 6 4.27 -3.40 4.93
N ASP A 7 5.46 -2.79 5.00
CA ASP A 7 5.77 -1.60 4.18
C ASP A 7 6.08 -2.04 2.74
N ASP A 8 5.26 -2.96 2.24
CA ASP A 8 5.25 -3.42 0.86
C ASP A 8 4.35 -2.49 0.05
N MET A 9 4.61 -2.36 -1.26
CA MET A 9 3.87 -1.45 -2.12
C MET A 9 2.48 -1.98 -2.53
N TRP A 10 1.96 -3.01 -1.85
CA TRP A 10 0.73 -3.69 -2.23
C TRP A 10 -0.28 -3.79 -1.09
N THR A 11 0.08 -4.47 0.01
CA THR A 11 -0.81 -4.80 1.11
C THR A 11 -1.45 -3.56 1.76
N PRO A 12 -0.70 -2.49 2.10
CA PRO A 12 -1.29 -1.24 2.60
C PRO A 12 -2.26 -0.59 1.63
N PHE A 13 -2.00 -0.65 0.31
CA PHE A 13 -2.85 -0.02 -0.69
C PHE A 13 -4.13 -0.82 -0.96
N LYS A 14 -4.05 -2.16 -0.90
CA LYS A 14 -5.25 -3.02 -0.93
C LYS A 14 -6.12 -2.79 0.31
N HIS A 15 -5.50 -2.77 1.48
CA HIS A 15 -6.20 -2.51 2.74
C HIS A 15 -6.87 -1.14 2.72
N LEU A 16 -6.17 -0.11 2.25
CA LEU A 16 -6.72 1.25 2.08
C LEU A 16 -7.95 1.26 1.18
N PHE A 17 -7.85 0.65 -0.01
CA PHE A 17 -8.94 0.60 -0.97
C PHE A 17 -10.17 -0.12 -0.39
N ASN A 18 -9.98 -1.32 0.14
CA ASN A 18 -11.07 -2.12 0.72
C ASN A 18 -11.71 -1.41 1.94
N SER A 19 -10.91 -0.71 2.74
CA SER A 19 -11.41 0.06 3.88
C SER A 19 -12.30 1.21 3.42
N ILE A 20 -11.85 1.99 2.43
CA ILE A 20 -12.62 3.11 1.87
C ILE A 20 -13.93 2.60 1.29
N GLU A 21 -13.90 1.52 0.49
CA GLU A 21 -15.10 0.91 -0.07
C GLU A 21 -16.08 0.47 1.02
N SER A 22 -15.57 -0.18 2.08
CA SER A 22 -16.38 -0.60 3.23
C SER A 22 -17.05 0.58 3.95
N PHE A 23 -16.32 1.69 4.17
CA PHE A 23 -16.87 2.89 4.82
C PHE A 23 -17.92 3.61 3.96
N LEU A 24 -17.82 3.52 2.63
CA LEU A 24 -18.78 4.14 1.71
C LEU A 24 -20.06 3.33 1.58
N VAL A 25 -19.97 1.99 1.67
CA VAL A 25 -21.12 1.09 1.48
C VAL A 25 -21.84 0.77 2.78
N THR A 26 -21.16 0.77 3.93
CA THR A 26 -21.75 0.34 5.21
C THR A 26 -22.60 1.45 5.83
N PRO A 27 -23.93 1.30 5.93
CA PRO A 27 -24.75 2.24 6.68
C PRO A 27 -24.51 2.02 8.17
N ALA A 28 -23.82 2.95 8.82
CA ALA A 28 -23.66 2.96 10.27
C ALA A 28 -24.51 4.08 10.89
N ALA A 29 -25.04 3.82 12.09
CA ALA A 29 -25.85 4.77 12.84
C ALA A 29 -25.38 4.85 14.29
N GLY A 30 -25.50 6.03 14.89
CA GLY A 30 -25.12 6.27 16.29
C GLY A 30 -23.60 6.15 16.54
N GLN A 31 -23.21 5.53 17.64
CA GLN A 31 -21.80 5.45 18.07
C GLN A 31 -20.87 4.76 17.05
N GLN A 32 -21.39 3.81 16.28
CA GLN A 32 -20.62 3.11 15.24
C GLN A 32 -20.20 4.05 14.11
N GLN A 33 -21.04 5.03 13.80
CA GLN A 33 -20.80 6.01 12.75
C GLN A 33 -19.66 6.96 13.15
N GLU A 34 -19.66 7.46 14.39
CA GLU A 34 -18.57 8.29 14.91
C GLU A 34 -17.23 7.55 14.91
N GLN A 35 -17.25 6.27 15.29
CA GLN A 35 -16.05 5.42 15.28
C GLN A 35 -15.53 5.18 13.85
N ASN A 36 -16.43 4.98 12.88
CA ASN A 36 -16.07 4.84 11.47
C ASN A 36 -15.44 6.12 10.92
N VAL A 37 -16.01 7.29 11.23
CA VAL A 37 -15.47 8.60 10.83
C VAL A 37 -14.06 8.81 11.40
N ALA A 38 -13.86 8.53 12.69
CA ALA A 38 -12.55 8.66 13.33
C ALA A 38 -11.51 7.70 12.73
N SER A 39 -11.92 6.46 12.43
CA SER A 39 -11.05 5.45 11.82
C SER A 39 -10.67 5.83 10.39
N LEU A 40 -11.63 6.35 9.61
CA LEU A 40 -11.37 6.83 8.25
C LEU A 40 -10.42 8.05 8.26
N ASP A 41 -10.61 9.02 9.15
CA ASP A 41 -9.69 10.17 9.27
C ASP A 41 -8.26 9.72 9.61
N ALA A 42 -8.11 8.81 10.58
CA ALA A 42 -6.79 8.24 10.92
C ALA A 42 -6.13 7.53 9.72
N LEU A 43 -6.91 6.75 8.96
CA LEU A 43 -6.43 6.06 7.77
C LEU A 43 -6.01 7.03 6.66
N LEU A 44 -6.83 8.04 6.36
CA LEU A 44 -6.55 9.06 5.35
C LEU A 44 -5.33 9.91 5.72
N ARG A 45 -5.12 10.20 7.01
CA ARG A 45 -3.92 10.87 7.50
C ARG A 45 -2.67 10.00 7.33
N LYS A 46 -2.75 8.71 7.67
CA LYS A 46 -1.63 7.76 7.48
C LYS A 46 -1.18 7.71 6.02
N HIS A 47 -2.12 7.72 5.08
CA HIS A 47 -1.83 7.64 3.64
C HIS A 47 -1.75 8.99 2.91
N LYS A 48 -1.80 10.14 3.62
CA LYS A 48 -1.79 11.47 2.99
C LYS A 48 -0.59 11.71 2.08
N GLN A 49 0.60 11.29 2.51
CA GLN A 49 1.81 11.43 1.71
C GLN A 49 1.71 10.63 0.40
N ASN A 50 1.12 9.42 0.44
CA ASN A 50 0.95 8.57 -0.74
C ASN A 50 0.04 9.21 -1.79
N PHE A 51 -1.00 9.93 -1.37
CA PHE A 51 -1.86 10.68 -2.28
C PHE A 51 -1.21 11.97 -2.78
N SER A 52 -0.40 12.64 -1.95
CA SER A 52 0.29 13.89 -2.33
C SER A 52 1.42 13.64 -3.33
N THR A 53 2.18 12.55 -3.16
CA THR A 53 3.22 12.12 -4.10
C THR A 53 2.75 10.91 -4.91
N LEU A 54 1.57 11.04 -5.53
CA LEU A 54 0.89 9.97 -6.24
C LEU A 54 1.83 9.25 -7.23
N LEU A 55 1.92 7.92 -7.11
CA LEU A 55 2.74 7.04 -7.97
C LEU A 55 4.26 7.33 -7.97
N ARG A 56 4.76 8.21 -7.08
CA ARG A 56 6.18 8.45 -6.96
C ARG A 56 6.86 7.28 -6.26
N ASN A 57 7.91 6.77 -6.87
CA ASN A 57 8.70 5.69 -6.30
C ASN A 57 9.60 6.19 -5.16
N PRO A 58 9.73 5.42 -4.07
CA PRO A 58 10.78 5.63 -3.08
C PRO A 58 12.14 5.54 -3.77
N PRO A 59 13.02 6.54 -3.60
CA PRO A 59 14.27 6.57 -4.33
C PRO A 59 15.21 5.44 -3.90
N LYS A 60 16.06 5.02 -4.84
CA LYS A 60 17.18 4.11 -4.56
C LYS A 60 18.10 4.69 -3.50
N ASN A 61 18.69 3.80 -2.69
CA ASN A 61 19.66 4.17 -1.68
C ASN A 61 20.83 3.19 -1.71
N GLY A 62 22.05 3.68 -1.92
CA GLY A 62 23.26 2.85 -1.94
C GLY A 62 23.43 2.01 -0.67
N LYS A 63 23.01 2.54 0.49
CA LYS A 63 23.02 1.80 1.76
C LYS A 63 22.04 0.61 1.75
N SER A 64 20.87 0.77 1.14
CA SER A 64 19.88 -0.30 0.98
C SER A 64 20.43 -1.42 0.11
N ARG A 65 21.15 -1.06 -0.95
CA ARG A 65 21.79 -2.00 -1.87
C ARG A 65 22.94 -2.78 -1.22
N GLU A 66 23.75 -2.10 -0.43
CA GLU A 66 24.81 -2.73 0.36
C GLU A 66 24.23 -3.67 1.42
N ALA A 67 23.19 -3.25 2.15
CA ALA A 67 22.53 -4.07 3.16
C ALA A 67 21.96 -5.38 2.59
N ILE A 68 21.36 -5.35 1.40
CA ILE A 68 20.81 -6.57 0.78
C ILE A 68 21.93 -7.49 0.28
N ARG A 69 23.03 -6.94 -0.23
CA ARG A 69 24.21 -7.74 -0.60
C ARG A 69 24.85 -8.40 0.61
N GLN A 70 24.95 -7.67 1.73
CA GLN A 70 25.41 -8.20 3.01
C GLN A 70 24.43 -9.22 3.61
N GLY A 71 23.14 -9.13 3.28
CA GLY A 71 22.11 -10.08 3.68
C GLY A 71 22.34 -11.52 3.21
N ILE A 72 23.21 -11.75 2.21
CA ILE A 72 23.64 -13.10 1.80
C ILE A 72 24.55 -13.74 2.84
N THR A 73 25.42 -12.96 3.49
CA THR A 73 26.48 -13.46 4.39
C THR A 73 26.18 -13.22 5.86
N GLU A 74 25.73 -12.02 6.21
CA GLU A 74 25.48 -11.59 7.60
C GLU A 74 24.02 -11.71 7.98
N GLY A 75 23.11 -11.83 7.00
CA GLY A 75 21.66 -11.77 7.20
C GLY A 75 21.15 -10.34 7.36
N ILE A 76 19.85 -10.14 7.14
CA ILE A 76 19.18 -8.85 7.27
C ILE A 76 18.08 -8.94 8.31
N THR A 77 17.93 -7.89 9.12
CA THR A 77 16.81 -7.77 10.05
C THR A 77 15.66 -7.06 9.32
N LEU A 78 14.66 -7.82 8.91
CA LEU A 78 13.41 -7.28 8.37
C LEU A 78 12.38 -7.07 9.48
N PRO A 79 11.54 -6.03 9.41
CA PRO A 79 10.52 -5.77 10.43
C PRO A 79 9.55 -6.94 10.64
N GLU A 80 9.19 -7.65 9.56
CA GLU A 80 8.23 -8.76 9.62
C GLU A 80 8.87 -10.13 9.87
N PHE A 81 10.08 -10.36 9.36
CA PHE A 81 10.71 -11.69 9.35
C PHE A 81 11.85 -11.83 10.36
N GLY A 82 12.20 -10.77 11.09
CA GLY A 82 13.36 -10.75 11.99
C GLY A 82 14.67 -10.94 11.23
N HIS A 83 15.69 -11.47 11.90
CA HIS A 83 17.01 -11.68 11.30
C HIS A 83 17.03 -12.92 10.40
N THR A 84 17.06 -12.72 9.09
CA THR A 84 16.99 -13.80 8.09
C THR A 84 18.15 -13.71 7.10
N ILE A 85 18.76 -14.86 6.78
CA ILE A 85 19.77 -14.97 5.72
C ILE A 85 19.03 -15.08 4.38
N LEU A 86 19.38 -14.20 3.45
CA LEU A 86 18.75 -14.15 2.12
C LEU A 86 19.43 -15.14 1.16
N SER A 87 18.64 -15.78 0.29
CA SER A 87 19.20 -16.56 -0.80
C SER A 87 19.76 -15.64 -1.89
N LYS A 88 20.77 -16.12 -2.61
CA LYS A 88 21.37 -15.38 -3.74
C LYS A 88 20.33 -15.02 -4.80
N ASP A 89 19.43 -15.96 -5.13
CA ASP A 89 18.38 -15.74 -6.13
C ASP A 89 17.43 -14.61 -5.72
N LEU A 90 17.09 -14.49 -4.43
CA LEU A 90 16.21 -13.42 -3.93
C LEU A 90 16.90 -12.04 -4.00
N VAL A 91 18.20 -11.99 -3.70
CA VAL A 91 19.00 -10.76 -3.83
C VAL A 91 19.14 -10.34 -5.28
N ASP A 92 19.43 -11.27 -6.19
CA ASP A 92 19.55 -10.99 -7.60
C ASP A 92 18.20 -10.50 -8.19
N GLU A 93 17.08 -11.13 -7.84
CA GLU A 93 15.74 -10.67 -8.22
C GLU A 93 15.42 -9.26 -7.68
N SER A 94 15.76 -8.98 -6.42
CA SER A 94 15.56 -7.66 -5.80
C SER A 94 16.33 -6.56 -6.54
N VAL A 95 17.60 -6.84 -6.87
CA VAL A 95 18.45 -5.89 -7.60
C VAL A 95 17.92 -5.66 -9.01
N ILE A 96 17.51 -6.72 -9.72
CA ILE A 96 16.94 -6.60 -11.07
C ILE A 96 15.67 -5.73 -11.05
N LEU A 97 14.73 -6.02 -10.15
CA LEU A 97 13.48 -5.27 -10.06
C LEU A 97 13.70 -3.82 -9.62
N SER A 98 14.62 -3.58 -8.68
CA SER A 98 15.02 -2.23 -8.29
C SER A 98 15.56 -1.44 -9.49
N ASP A 99 16.42 -2.06 -10.32
CA ASP A 99 16.98 -1.41 -11.49
C ASP A 99 15.92 -1.14 -12.57
N MET A 100 15.00 -2.07 -12.78
CA MET A 100 13.90 -1.92 -13.76
C MET A 100 12.91 -0.81 -13.40
N TYR A 101 12.54 -0.67 -12.13
CA TYR A 101 11.47 0.23 -11.69
C TYR A 101 11.96 1.48 -10.94
N ASP A 102 13.27 1.63 -10.80
CA ASP A 102 13.88 2.69 -9.99
C ASP A 102 13.32 2.75 -8.56
N LEU A 103 13.30 1.58 -7.91
CA LEU A 103 12.73 1.38 -6.58
C LEU A 103 13.82 1.15 -5.53
N ASN A 104 13.54 1.54 -4.30
CA ASN A 104 14.37 1.15 -3.17
C ASN A 104 14.43 -0.39 -3.03
N GLU A 105 15.64 -0.92 -2.93
CA GLU A 105 15.87 -2.36 -2.95
C GLU A 105 15.23 -3.09 -1.74
N LEU A 106 15.12 -2.44 -0.57
CA LEU A 106 14.48 -3.04 0.62
C LEU A 106 12.97 -3.19 0.44
N ILE A 107 12.34 -2.20 -0.18
CA ILE A 107 10.90 -2.24 -0.48
C ILE A 107 10.62 -3.30 -1.54
N VAL A 108 11.52 -3.46 -2.52
CA VAL A 108 11.44 -4.54 -3.50
C VAL A 108 11.60 -5.91 -2.83
N LEU A 109 12.48 -6.02 -1.84
CA LEU A 109 12.66 -7.25 -1.07
C LEU A 109 11.38 -7.63 -0.31
N GLU A 110 10.77 -6.68 0.40
CA GLU A 110 9.47 -6.90 1.07
C GLU A 110 8.38 -7.28 0.06
N LEU A 111 8.32 -6.59 -1.09
CA LEU A 111 7.39 -6.94 -2.17
C LEU A 111 7.61 -8.36 -2.71
N LEU A 112 8.86 -8.81 -2.82
CA LEU A 112 9.20 -10.19 -3.23
C LEU A 112 8.80 -11.22 -2.15
N CYS A 113 8.95 -10.88 -0.86
CA CYS A 113 8.46 -11.70 0.24
C CYS A 113 6.93 -11.85 0.17
N THR A 114 6.20 -10.76 -0.03
CA THR A 114 4.75 -10.81 -0.23
C THR A 114 4.37 -11.57 -1.50
N ALA A 115 5.10 -11.38 -2.60
CA ALA A 115 4.89 -12.14 -3.82
C ALA A 115 5.06 -13.65 -3.60
N GLN A 116 6.04 -14.05 -2.77
CA GLN A 116 6.24 -15.44 -2.40
C GLN A 116 5.05 -16.02 -1.61
N GLN A 117 4.49 -15.24 -0.69
CA GLN A 117 3.28 -15.63 0.05
C GLN A 117 2.04 -15.72 -0.87
N GLN A 118 1.96 -14.88 -1.90
CA GLN A 118 0.86 -14.84 -2.87
C GLN A 118 1.00 -15.85 -4.02
N MET A 119 2.13 -16.56 -4.15
CA MET A 119 2.33 -17.57 -5.20
C MET A 119 1.21 -18.63 -5.31
N PRO A 120 0.61 -19.13 -4.20
CA PRO A 120 -0.50 -20.09 -4.30
C PRO A 120 -1.72 -19.55 -5.07
N ASN A 121 -1.93 -18.24 -5.08
CA ASN A 121 -3.02 -17.57 -5.80
C ASN A 121 -2.71 -17.35 -7.29
N HIS A 122 -1.46 -17.59 -7.71
CA HIS A 122 -0.96 -17.33 -9.07
C HIS A 122 -0.20 -18.55 -9.62
N PRO A 123 -0.89 -19.69 -9.89
CA PRO A 123 -0.24 -20.90 -10.34
C PRO A 123 0.44 -20.69 -11.70
N GLY A 124 1.68 -21.19 -11.83
CA GLY A 124 2.45 -21.15 -13.08
C GLY A 124 3.25 -19.87 -13.32
N LEU A 125 3.22 -18.90 -12.40
CA LEU A 125 4.06 -17.70 -12.48
C LEU A 125 5.26 -17.78 -11.52
N PRO A 126 6.47 -17.38 -11.95
CA PRO A 126 7.62 -17.23 -11.06
C PRO A 126 7.43 -16.04 -10.12
N ARG A 127 8.06 -16.11 -8.94
CA ARG A 127 7.97 -15.08 -7.87
C ARG A 127 8.20 -13.67 -8.38
N GLY A 128 9.23 -13.45 -9.21
CA GLY A 128 9.52 -12.14 -9.78
C GLY A 128 8.39 -11.55 -10.63
N LEU A 129 7.68 -12.39 -11.43
CA LEU A 129 6.52 -11.92 -12.20
C LEU A 129 5.31 -11.64 -11.30
N VAL A 130 5.11 -12.46 -10.26
CA VAL A 130 4.08 -12.18 -9.24
C VAL A 130 4.35 -10.83 -8.57
N ALA A 131 5.60 -10.52 -8.21
CA ALA A 131 5.97 -9.23 -7.63
C ALA A 131 5.64 -8.04 -8.55
N VAL A 132 5.89 -8.18 -9.85
CA VAL A 132 5.51 -7.16 -10.84
C VAL A 132 3.98 -6.99 -10.91
N LEU A 133 3.21 -8.08 -10.85
CA LEU A 133 1.74 -8.01 -10.80
C LEU A 133 1.26 -7.28 -9.54
N LEU A 134 1.80 -7.63 -8.37
CA LEU A 134 1.45 -6.99 -7.10
C LEU A 134 1.81 -5.50 -7.10
N TYR A 135 2.95 -5.12 -7.66
CA TYR A 135 3.36 -3.71 -7.81
C TYR A 135 2.31 -2.89 -8.58
N TYR A 136 1.85 -3.39 -9.72
CA TYR A 136 0.84 -2.69 -10.52
C TYR A 136 -0.55 -2.75 -9.88
N ASP A 137 -0.93 -3.87 -9.26
CA ASP A 137 -2.20 -3.99 -8.54
C ASP A 137 -2.27 -3.01 -7.35
N GLY A 138 -1.18 -2.85 -6.60
CA GLY A 138 -1.09 -1.91 -5.48
C GLY A 138 -1.28 -0.47 -5.94
N ARG A 139 -0.59 -0.07 -7.01
CA ARG A 139 -0.74 1.25 -7.65
C ARG A 139 -2.16 1.48 -8.16
N LYS A 140 -2.76 0.47 -8.81
CA LYS A 140 -4.15 0.53 -9.27
C LYS A 140 -5.08 0.76 -8.08
N SER A 141 -4.90 0.04 -6.97
CA SER A 141 -5.70 0.22 -5.76
C SER A 141 -5.52 1.58 -5.10
N LEU A 142 -4.32 2.17 -5.13
CA LEU A 142 -4.10 3.54 -4.65
C LEU A 142 -4.85 4.57 -5.50
N VAL A 143 -4.77 4.45 -6.83
CA VAL A 143 -5.48 5.35 -7.76
C VAL A 143 -6.99 5.15 -7.68
N ALA A 144 -7.45 3.90 -7.56
CA ALA A 144 -8.85 3.58 -7.37
C ALA A 144 -9.38 4.17 -6.05
N SER A 145 -8.62 4.08 -4.96
CA SER A 145 -8.95 4.73 -3.68
C SER A 145 -9.16 6.23 -3.87
N LEU A 146 -8.25 6.90 -4.57
CA LEU A 146 -8.36 8.33 -4.84
C LEU A 146 -9.60 8.66 -5.68
N LYS A 147 -9.88 7.86 -6.72
CA LYS A 147 -11.08 7.99 -7.54
C LYS A 147 -12.35 7.88 -6.69
N GLU A 148 -12.45 6.87 -5.82
CA GLU A 148 -13.62 6.69 -4.95
C GLU A 148 -13.79 7.87 -3.98
N LEU A 149 -12.70 8.40 -3.40
CA LEU A 149 -12.74 9.60 -2.55
C LEU A 149 -13.29 10.82 -3.31
N PHE A 150 -12.85 11.05 -4.55
CA PHE A 150 -13.38 12.16 -5.34
C PHE A 150 -14.84 11.97 -5.76
N GLN A 151 -15.26 10.72 -6.03
CA GLN A 151 -16.65 10.41 -6.34
C GLN A 151 -17.57 10.56 -5.14
N ALA A 152 -17.08 10.27 -3.94
CA ALA A 152 -17.81 10.43 -2.68
C ALA A 152 -17.86 11.89 -2.16
N ARG A 153 -17.34 12.87 -2.90
CA ARG A 153 -17.44 14.28 -2.52
C ARG A 153 -18.89 14.77 -2.58
N ALA A 154 -19.22 15.69 -1.66
CA ALA A 154 -20.51 16.36 -1.65
C ALA A 154 -20.79 17.04 -3.00
N GLY A 155 -21.91 16.70 -3.63
CA GLY A 155 -22.36 17.31 -4.87
C GLY A 155 -21.75 16.73 -6.16
N VAL A 156 -20.85 15.76 -6.09
CA VAL A 156 -20.26 15.10 -7.28
C VAL A 156 -21.07 13.89 -7.73
N SER A 157 -21.43 12.99 -6.80
CA SER A 157 -22.22 11.80 -7.11
C SER A 157 -23.63 11.90 -6.53
N TRP A 158 -24.64 11.58 -7.34
CA TRP A 158 -26.02 11.35 -6.89
C TRP A 158 -26.24 9.89 -6.44
N CYS A 159 -25.16 9.08 -6.40
CA CYS A 159 -25.22 7.62 -6.31
C CYS A 159 -24.40 7.02 -5.16
N THR A 160 -23.82 7.83 -4.28
CA THR A 160 -23.18 7.33 -3.06
C THR A 160 -24.13 7.54 -1.89
N ASP A 161 -24.74 6.46 -1.39
CA ASP A 161 -25.55 6.43 -0.16
C ASP A 161 -24.69 6.58 1.12
N ALA A 162 -23.48 7.15 0.96
CA ALA A 162 -22.53 7.32 2.04
C ALA A 162 -23.08 8.31 3.09
N PRO A 163 -22.86 8.05 4.39
CA PRO A 163 -23.29 8.97 5.44
C PRO A 163 -22.76 10.40 5.24
N GLN A 164 -23.56 11.40 5.63
CA GLN A 164 -23.24 12.81 5.41
C GLN A 164 -21.91 13.22 6.06
N GLU A 165 -21.62 12.72 7.25
CA GLU A 165 -20.37 13.03 7.99
C GLU A 165 -19.13 12.48 7.28
N ILE A 166 -19.22 11.27 6.71
CA ILE A 166 -18.15 10.65 5.91
C ILE A 166 -17.91 11.48 4.65
N THR A 167 -18.99 11.87 3.96
CA THR A 167 -18.94 12.74 2.78
C THR A 167 -18.28 14.09 3.09
N GLN A 168 -18.61 14.70 4.22
CA GLN A 168 -18.00 15.97 4.67
C GLN A 168 -16.51 15.81 4.98
N LEU A 169 -16.12 14.74 5.69
CA LEU A 169 -14.72 14.43 5.99
C LEU A 169 -13.92 14.24 4.70
N ILE A 170 -14.43 13.45 3.75
CA ILE A 170 -13.78 13.20 2.46
C ILE A 170 -13.65 14.50 1.65
N THR A 171 -14.68 15.34 1.66
CA THR A 171 -14.64 16.64 0.97
C THR A 171 -13.54 17.53 1.55
N ALA A 172 -13.49 17.69 2.88
CA ALA A 172 -12.45 18.46 3.55
C ALA A 172 -11.04 17.90 3.31
N TYR A 173 -10.89 16.58 3.31
CA TYR A 173 -9.63 15.92 3.03
C TYR A 173 -9.16 16.15 1.59
N THR A 174 -10.04 15.93 0.61
CA THR A 174 -9.70 16.11 -0.81
C THR A 174 -9.43 17.56 -1.18
N ASP A 175 -10.11 18.53 -0.54
CA ASP A 175 -9.78 19.95 -0.70
C ASP A 175 -8.35 20.25 -0.21
N GLY A 176 -7.93 19.65 0.91
CA GLY A 176 -6.57 19.75 1.41
C GLY A 176 -5.50 18.99 0.62
N LEU A 177 -5.89 18.19 -0.38
CA LEU A 177 -4.96 17.53 -1.32
C LEU A 177 -4.74 18.35 -2.60
N VAL A 178 -5.72 19.18 -2.99
CA VAL A 178 -5.68 19.97 -4.23
C VAL A 178 -5.16 21.40 -3.98
N ALA A 179 -5.21 21.88 -2.73
CA ALA A 179 -4.68 23.17 -2.29
C ALA A 179 -3.13 23.19 -2.29
#